data_AF-T0ZLZ6-F1
#
_entry.id   AF-T0ZLZ6-F1
#
_cell.length_a   1.000
_cell.length_b   1.000
_cell.length_c   1.000
_cell.angle_alpha   90.00
_cell.angle_beta   90.00
_cell.angle_gamma   90.00
#
_symmetry.space_group_name_H-M   'P 1'
#
loop_
_entity.id
_entity.type
_entity.pdbx_description
1 polymer ?
#
loop_
_entity_poly.entity_id
_entity_poly.type
_entity_poly.pdbx_seq_one_letter_code
_entity_poly.pdbx_strand_id
1 'polypeptide(L)'
;QLAVTDLEVVRRWLEQHKKIGALLIQPRPRLILRDTYLDTGDWRIFLADFALRLRETSDGAEATLKSLRSAREGLADRQEITEPLPGPDDWLRSAHGAVGARVREIADGVPLKTLFTVHTKRERFAVHNPLHPANIGEIALDETEFRSAANVPLGRLQRV
;
A
#
# COMPACT_ATOMS: atom_id res chain seq x y z
N GLN A 1 8.08 10.23 3.35
CA GLN A 1 6.63 10.33 3.54
C GLN A 1 6.36 11.22 4.74
N LEU A 2 5.50 12.22 4.58
CA LEU A 2 5.19 13.24 5.57
C LEU A 2 3.67 13.30 5.79
N ALA A 3 3.24 13.34 7.05
CA ALA A 3 1.84 13.60 7.37
C ALA A 3 1.51 15.08 7.14
N VAL A 4 0.32 15.35 6.63
CA VAL A 4 -0.15 16.72 6.36
C VAL A 4 -1.59 16.88 6.83
N THR A 5 -1.95 18.10 7.21
CA THR A 5 -3.30 18.44 7.69
C THR A 5 -4.26 18.80 6.57
N ASP A 6 -3.74 19.27 5.42
CA ASP A 6 -4.53 19.64 4.26
C ASP A 6 -3.75 19.39 2.95
N LEU A 7 -4.20 18.40 2.18
CA LEU A 7 -3.62 18.08 0.87
C LEU A 7 -3.93 19.11 -0.22
N GLU A 8 -4.98 19.92 -0.07
CA GLU A 8 -5.36 20.90 -1.10
C GLU A 8 -4.29 21.97 -1.27
N VAL A 9 -3.62 22.37 -0.19
CA VAL A 9 -2.51 23.31 -0.24
C VAL A 9 -1.36 22.74 -1.08
N VAL A 10 -0.99 21.49 -0.83
CA VAL A 10 0.10 20.81 -1.55
C VAL A 10 -0.27 20.58 -3.01
N ARG A 11 -1.50 20.11 -3.27
CA ARG A 11 -2.04 19.92 -4.62
C ARG A 11 -1.97 21.20 -5.44
N ARG A 12 -2.52 22.31 -4.93
CA ARG A 12 -2.50 23.61 -5.63
C ARG A 12 -1.07 24.07 -5.91
N TRP A 13 -0.17 23.88 -4.95
CA TRP A 13 1.23 24.24 -5.14
C TRP A 13 1.87 23.44 -6.28
N LEU A 14 1.65 22.12 -6.34
CA LEU A 14 2.16 21.25 -7.41
C LEU A 14 1.56 21.59 -8.78
N GLU A 15 0.29 21.97 -8.83
CA GLU A 15 -0.39 22.39 -10.06
C GLU A 15 0.16 23.72 -10.61
N GLN A 16 0.52 24.64 -9.71
CA GLN A 16 1.11 25.95 -10.05
C GLN A 16 2.61 25.86 -10.38
N HIS A 17 3.34 24.94 -9.74
CA HIS A 17 4.80 24.83 -9.84
C HIS A 17 5.22 23.58 -10.61
N LYS A 18 4.85 23.52 -11.90
CA LYS A 18 5.21 22.41 -12.79
C LYS A 18 6.71 22.33 -13.12
N LYS A 19 7.49 23.35 -12.73
CA LYS A 19 8.93 23.40 -12.90
C LYS A 19 9.60 23.92 -11.62
N ILE A 20 10.57 23.17 -11.10
CA ILE A 20 11.40 23.55 -9.95
C ILE A 20 12.86 23.39 -10.36
N GLY A 21 13.52 24.50 -10.67
CA GLY A 21 14.85 24.47 -11.28
C GLY A 21 14.85 23.68 -12.59
N ALA A 22 15.62 22.59 -12.66
CA ALA A 22 15.66 21.69 -13.81
C ALA A 22 14.58 20.60 -13.78
N LEU A 23 13.84 20.45 -12.68
CA LEU A 23 12.85 19.38 -12.52
C LEU A 23 11.51 19.81 -13.10
N LEU A 24 10.86 18.88 -13.79
CA LEU A 24 9.50 18.98 -14.30
C LEU A 24 8.59 18.08 -13.48
N ILE A 25 7.46 18.62 -13.03
CA ILE A 25 6.41 17.91 -12.30
C ILE A 25 5.25 17.69 -13.24
N GLN A 26 4.90 16.42 -13.46
CA GLN A 26 3.87 16.02 -14.42
C GLN A 26 2.78 15.21 -13.71
N PRO A 27 1.51 15.63 -13.76
CA PRO A 27 0.43 14.86 -13.16
C PRO A 27 0.26 13.50 -13.86
N ARG A 28 -0.13 12.49 -13.10
CA ARG A 28 -0.43 11.12 -13.54
C ARG A 28 -1.87 10.76 -13.19
N PRO A 29 -2.44 9.71 -13.83
CA PRO A 29 -3.75 9.23 -13.47
C PRO A 29 -3.86 8.90 -11.98
N ARG A 30 -4.95 9.37 -11.38
CA ARG A 30 -5.32 9.10 -9.98
C ARG A 30 -5.58 7.60 -9.80
N LEU A 31 -5.31 7.10 -8.60
CA LEU A 31 -5.57 5.72 -8.22
C LEU A 31 -6.55 5.67 -7.04
N ILE A 32 -7.46 4.71 -7.09
CA ILE A 32 -8.29 4.31 -5.95
C ILE A 32 -7.75 2.96 -5.52
N LEU A 33 -7.24 2.89 -4.30
CA LEU A 33 -6.63 1.69 -3.74
C LEU A 33 -7.50 1.19 -2.60
N ARG A 34 -7.76 -0.11 -2.59
CA ARG A 34 -8.47 -0.79 -1.51
C ARG A 34 -7.60 -1.91 -0.98
N ASP A 35 -7.19 -1.77 0.26
CA ASP A 35 -6.40 -2.76 0.98
C ASP A 35 -7.25 -3.41 2.08
N THR A 36 -7.18 -4.73 2.19
CA THR A 36 -7.78 -5.51 3.28
C THR A 36 -6.64 -6.14 4.08
N TYR A 37 -6.59 -5.84 5.38
CA TYR A 37 -5.61 -6.42 6.30
C TYR A 37 -6.22 -7.60 7.02
N LEU A 38 -5.50 -8.73 7.03
CA LEU A 38 -5.99 -9.98 7.58
C LEU A 38 -5.01 -10.58 8.58
N ASP A 39 -5.57 -11.27 9.56
CA ASP A 39 -4.83 -12.16 10.45
C ASP A 39 -5.78 -13.26 10.95
N THR A 40 -5.22 -14.30 11.51
CA THR A 40 -5.94 -15.26 12.34
C THR A 40 -6.53 -14.59 13.59
N GLY A 41 -7.55 -15.20 14.18
CA GLY A 41 -8.17 -14.64 15.40
C GLY A 41 -7.24 -14.56 16.62
N ASP A 42 -6.17 -15.36 16.61
CA ASP A 42 -5.11 -15.43 17.61
C ASP A 42 -3.80 -14.77 17.14
N TRP A 43 -3.85 -13.94 16.08
CA TRP A 43 -2.76 -13.05 15.64
C TRP A 43 -1.48 -13.75 15.17
N ARG A 44 -1.56 -14.97 14.64
CA ARG A 44 -0.39 -15.75 14.17
C ARG A 44 0.44 -15.04 13.11
N ILE A 45 -0.16 -14.29 12.18
CA ILE A 45 0.60 -13.57 11.15
C ILE A 45 1.44 -12.46 11.79
N PHE A 46 0.82 -11.67 12.68
CA PHE A 46 1.50 -10.65 13.45
C PHE A 46 2.60 -11.22 14.35
N LEU A 47 2.31 -12.30 15.08
CA LEU A 47 3.27 -13.00 15.96
C LEU A 47 4.45 -13.60 15.17
N ALA A 48 4.28 -13.83 13.87
CA ALA A 48 5.34 -14.25 12.96
C ALA A 48 6.14 -13.05 12.36
N ASP A 49 5.99 -11.84 12.90
CA ASP A 49 6.61 -10.59 12.43
C ASP A 49 6.16 -10.14 11.03
N PHE A 50 4.91 -10.41 10.65
CA PHE A 50 4.35 -9.98 9.36
C PHE A 50 3.04 -9.21 9.50
N ALA A 51 2.77 -8.35 8.52
CA ALA A 51 1.42 -7.89 8.20
C ALA A 51 1.01 -8.44 6.84
N LEU A 52 -0.16 -9.08 6.79
CA LEU A 52 -0.76 -9.59 5.56
C LEU A 52 -1.78 -8.59 5.01
N ARG A 53 -1.62 -8.24 3.74
CA ARG A 53 -2.48 -7.30 3.02
C ARG A 53 -2.91 -7.90 1.70
N LEU A 54 -4.21 -7.85 1.41
CA LEU A 54 -4.74 -8.01 0.06
C LEU A 54 -5.02 -6.63 -0.51
N ARG A 55 -4.57 -6.38 -1.74
CA ARG A 55 -4.92 -5.17 -2.48
C ARG A 55 -5.75 -5.55 -3.69
N GLU A 56 -6.91 -4.90 -3.81
CA GLU A 56 -7.70 -4.93 -5.03
C GLU A 56 -7.15 -3.88 -6.02
N THR A 57 -7.05 -4.26 -7.29
CA THR A 57 -6.66 -3.40 -8.41
C THR A 57 -7.72 -3.49 -9.51
N SER A 58 -7.63 -2.64 -10.54
CA SER A 58 -8.53 -2.75 -11.70
C SER A 58 -8.37 -4.07 -12.46
N ASP A 59 -7.19 -4.68 -12.37
CA ASP A 59 -6.76 -5.78 -13.23
C ASP A 59 -6.68 -7.12 -12.47
N GLY A 60 -7.13 -7.16 -11.20
CA GLY A 60 -7.06 -8.32 -10.33
C GLY A 60 -6.79 -7.94 -8.88
N ALA A 61 -6.09 -8.81 -8.14
CA ALA A 61 -5.66 -8.53 -6.78
C ALA A 61 -4.20 -8.92 -6.58
N GLU A 62 -3.62 -8.51 -5.45
CA GLU A 62 -2.32 -8.98 -5.01
C GLU A 62 -2.36 -9.26 -3.50
N ALA A 63 -1.65 -10.29 -3.06
CA ALA A 63 -1.37 -10.53 -1.66
C ALA A 63 0.05 -10.08 -1.35
N THR A 64 0.24 -9.45 -0.20
CA THR A 64 1.56 -9.01 0.26
C THR A 64 1.75 -9.40 1.72
N LEU A 65 2.88 -10.05 2.02
CA LEU A 65 3.43 -10.13 3.38
C LEU A 65 4.49 -9.06 3.55
N LYS A 66 4.28 -8.16 4.51
CA LYS A 66 5.23 -7.10 4.86
C LYS A 66 5.90 -7.46 6.17
N SER A 67 7.22 -7.60 6.18
CA SER A 67 7.93 -7.80 7.44
C SER A 67 7.76 -6.58 8.35
N LEU A 68 7.51 -6.85 9.64
CA LEU A 68 7.40 -5.86 10.70
C LEU A 68 8.74 -5.62 11.41
N ARG A 69 9.74 -6.45 11.15
CA ARG A 69 11.08 -6.25 11.72
C ARG A 69 11.67 -4.93 11.22
N SER A 70 12.14 -4.13 12.17
CA SER A 70 12.85 -2.89 11.88
C SER A 70 14.18 -3.23 11.20
N ALA A 71 14.53 -2.46 10.19
CA ALA A 71 15.85 -2.49 9.59
C ALA A 71 16.94 -2.32 10.67
N ARG A 72 17.87 -3.28 10.78
CA ARG A 72 19.10 -3.09 11.54
C ARG A 72 20.09 -2.32 10.67
N GLU A 73 20.76 -1.33 11.26
CA GLU A 73 21.96 -0.65 10.71
C GLU A 73 21.80 -0.01 9.30
N GLY A 74 20.95 1.00 9.18
CA GLY A 74 21.07 2.02 8.11
C GLY A 74 20.68 1.60 6.68
N LEU A 75 20.39 0.32 6.44
CA LEU A 75 19.77 -0.16 5.20
C LEU A 75 18.34 -0.63 5.49
N ALA A 76 17.37 0.09 4.95
CA ALA A 76 15.96 -0.28 5.02
C ALA A 76 15.67 -1.52 4.15
N ASP A 77 16.11 -2.71 4.56
CA ASP A 77 15.70 -3.97 3.93
C ASP A 77 14.38 -4.46 4.55
N ARG A 78 13.31 -3.72 4.26
CA ARG A 78 11.95 -4.12 4.61
C ARG A 78 11.55 -5.19 3.59
N GLN A 79 11.75 -6.45 3.94
CA GLN A 79 11.38 -7.57 3.08
C GLN A 79 9.86 -7.60 2.89
N GLU A 80 9.42 -7.31 1.67
CA GLU A 80 8.03 -7.48 1.22
C GLU A 80 8.01 -8.60 0.18
N ILE A 81 7.10 -9.55 0.35
CA ILE A 81 6.84 -10.60 -0.64
C ILE A 81 5.45 -10.34 -1.17
N THR A 82 5.35 -10.16 -2.49
CA THR A 82 4.07 -9.92 -3.19
C THR A 82 3.81 -11.05 -4.16
N GLU A 83 2.55 -11.46 -4.22
CA GLU A 83 2.06 -12.48 -5.14
C GLU A 83 0.80 -11.96 -5.85
N PRO A 84 0.76 -11.98 -7.19
CA PRO A 84 -0.43 -11.60 -7.93
C PRO A 84 -1.54 -12.65 -7.77
N LEU A 85 -2.77 -12.19 -7.78
CA LEU A 85 -3.97 -13.00 -7.63
C LEU A 85 -4.97 -12.66 -8.74
N PRO A 86 -5.76 -13.64 -9.21
CA PRO A 86 -6.82 -13.37 -10.18
C PRO A 86 -7.93 -12.47 -9.61
N GLY A 87 -8.12 -12.46 -8.28
CA GLY A 87 -9.10 -11.64 -7.59
C GLY A 87 -9.03 -11.79 -6.06
N PRO A 88 -9.84 -11.03 -5.31
CA PRO A 88 -9.83 -11.04 -3.84
C PRO A 88 -10.64 -12.20 -3.22
N ASP A 89 -11.57 -12.78 -3.97
CA ASP A 89 -12.45 -13.84 -3.48
C ASP A 89 -11.73 -15.18 -3.40
N ASP A 90 -11.89 -15.88 -2.26
CA ASP A 90 -11.17 -17.12 -1.93
C ASP A 90 -9.66 -17.06 -2.28
N TRP A 91 -9.07 -15.89 -2.04
CA TRP A 91 -7.71 -15.58 -2.51
C TRP A 91 -6.67 -16.61 -2.07
N LEU A 92 -6.83 -17.17 -0.85
CA LEU A 92 -5.86 -18.11 -0.30
C LEU A 92 -5.86 -19.44 -1.06
N ARG A 93 -7.00 -19.85 -1.64
CA ARG A 93 -7.06 -21.00 -2.55
C ARG A 93 -6.28 -20.73 -3.83
N SER A 94 -6.35 -19.50 -4.35
CA SER A 94 -5.70 -19.09 -5.60
C SER A 94 -4.23 -18.68 -5.43
N ALA A 95 -3.81 -18.42 -4.20
CA ALA A 95 -2.43 -18.04 -3.87
C ALA A 95 -1.54 -19.29 -3.83
N HIS A 96 -0.94 -19.67 -4.96
CA HIS A 96 -0.06 -20.83 -5.10
C HIS A 96 1.44 -20.51 -4.96
N GLY A 97 1.78 -19.23 -4.92
CA GLY A 97 3.14 -18.72 -4.79
C GLY A 97 3.60 -18.56 -3.34
N ALA A 98 4.62 -17.72 -3.17
CA ALA A 98 5.36 -17.58 -1.92
C ALA A 98 4.51 -17.00 -0.78
N VAL A 99 3.56 -16.09 -1.08
CA VAL A 99 2.70 -15.52 -0.05
C VAL A 99 1.71 -16.57 0.43
N GLY A 100 1.01 -17.24 -0.49
CA GLY A 100 0.06 -18.29 -0.14
C GLY A 100 0.70 -19.44 0.64
N ALA A 101 1.89 -19.90 0.22
CA ALA A 101 2.64 -20.93 0.92
C ALA A 101 2.99 -20.52 2.37
N ARG A 102 3.54 -19.32 2.55
CA ARG A 102 3.94 -18.82 3.86
C ARG A 102 2.76 -18.58 4.79
N VAL A 103 1.65 -18.07 4.25
CA VAL A 103 0.43 -17.86 5.04
C VAL A 103 -0.17 -19.19 5.50
N ARG A 104 -0.19 -20.22 4.65
CA ARG A 104 -0.65 -21.56 5.06
C ARG A 104 0.22 -22.17 6.16
N GLU A 105 1.53 -21.99 6.07
CA GLU A 105 2.48 -22.44 7.09
C GLU A 105 2.25 -21.74 8.44
N ILE A 106 2.10 -20.41 8.45
CA ILE A 106 1.93 -19.64 9.69
C ILE A 106 0.53 -19.84 10.29
N ALA A 107 -0.51 -19.81 9.45
CA ALA A 107 -1.88 -19.93 9.92
C ALA A 107 -2.21 -21.35 10.40
N ASP A 108 -1.56 -22.38 9.81
CA ASP A 108 -1.71 -23.79 10.18
C ASP A 108 -3.19 -24.21 10.28
N GLY A 109 -3.94 -23.92 9.22
CA GLY A 109 -5.37 -24.23 9.13
C GLY A 109 -6.31 -23.30 9.92
N VAL A 110 -5.80 -22.38 10.74
CA VAL A 110 -6.64 -21.39 11.43
C VAL A 110 -7.19 -20.38 10.42
N PRO A 111 -8.52 -20.12 10.41
CA PRO A 111 -9.12 -19.17 9.48
C PRO A 111 -8.60 -17.75 9.65
N LEU A 112 -8.31 -17.09 8.53
CA LEU A 112 -8.03 -15.67 8.48
C LEU A 112 -9.33 -14.87 8.62
N LYS A 113 -9.24 -13.73 9.30
CA LYS A 113 -10.31 -12.75 9.48
C LYS A 113 -9.82 -11.40 8.99
N THR A 114 -10.74 -10.65 8.40
CA THR A 114 -10.49 -9.23 8.13
C THR A 114 -10.37 -8.49 9.45
N LEU A 115 -9.27 -7.75 9.62
CA LEU A 115 -9.07 -6.84 10.74
C LEU A 115 -9.68 -5.47 10.42
N PHE A 116 -9.27 -4.90 9.30
CA PHE A 116 -9.73 -3.60 8.81
C PHE A 116 -9.46 -3.48 7.30
N THR A 117 -10.11 -2.51 6.67
CA THR A 117 -9.81 -2.08 5.30
C THR A 117 -9.25 -0.67 5.28
N VAL A 118 -8.45 -0.37 4.26
CA VAL A 118 -7.84 0.93 4.02
C VAL A 118 -8.20 1.37 2.61
N HIS A 119 -8.90 2.49 2.51
CA HIS A 119 -9.34 3.06 1.24
C HIS A 119 -8.49 4.30 0.98
N THR A 120 -7.66 4.28 -0.05
CA THR A 120 -6.78 5.39 -0.38
C THR A 120 -7.12 5.98 -1.74
N LYS A 121 -7.39 7.28 -1.77
CA LYS A 121 -7.37 8.08 -3.00
C LYS A 121 -5.97 8.63 -3.16
N ARG A 122 -5.28 8.20 -4.21
CA ARG A 122 -3.90 8.59 -4.48
C ARG A 122 -3.83 9.45 -5.74
N GLU A 123 -3.22 10.61 -5.60
CA GLU A 123 -2.86 11.47 -6.73
C GLU A 123 -1.36 11.46 -6.90
N ARG A 124 -0.91 11.38 -8.15
CA ARG A 124 0.49 11.11 -8.45
C ARG A 124 1.03 12.16 -9.38
N PHE A 125 2.27 12.55 -9.14
CA PHE A 125 3.01 13.46 -9.96
C PHE A 125 4.38 12.84 -10.22
N ALA A 126 4.69 12.56 -11.48
CA ALA A 126 6.03 12.14 -11.87
C ALA A 126 6.97 13.35 -11.80
N VAL A 127 8.15 13.13 -11.23
CA VAL A 127 9.25 14.07 -11.23
C VAL A 127 10.22 13.63 -12.31
N HIS A 128 10.41 14.48 -13.31
CA HIS A 128 11.29 14.24 -14.44
C HIS A 128 12.38 15.29 -14.48
N ASN A 129 13.60 14.89 -14.86
CA ASN A 129 14.66 15.82 -15.20
C ASN A 129 14.95 15.63 -16.71
N PRO A 130 14.83 16.65 -17.56
CA PRO A 130 15.08 16.53 -19.00
C PRO A 130 16.47 16.01 -19.37
N LEU A 131 17.44 16.09 -18.45
CA LEU A 131 18.79 15.55 -18.63
C LEU A 131 18.87 14.03 -18.38
N HIS A 132 17.80 13.41 -17.89
CA HIS A 132 17.71 11.97 -17.64
C HIS A 132 16.50 11.36 -18.37
N PRO A 133 16.66 10.20 -19.03
CA PRO A 133 15.59 9.59 -19.83
C PRO A 133 14.43 9.03 -18.99
N ALA A 134 14.65 8.70 -17.71
CA ALA A 134 13.64 8.15 -16.81
C ALA A 134 13.06 9.22 -15.86
N ASN A 135 11.86 8.96 -15.33
CA ASN A 135 11.38 9.69 -14.15
C ASN A 135 12.38 9.46 -13.01
N ILE A 136 12.76 10.54 -12.34
CA ILE A 136 13.70 10.47 -11.22
C ILE A 136 12.97 10.26 -9.88
N GLY A 137 11.64 10.37 -9.87
CA GLY A 137 10.83 10.12 -8.70
C GLY A 137 9.33 10.29 -8.93
N GLU A 138 8.56 10.07 -7.88
CA GLU A 138 7.11 10.32 -7.81
C GLU A 138 6.79 11.07 -6.52
N ILE A 139 5.90 12.05 -6.61
CA ILE A 139 5.22 12.66 -5.46
C ILE A 139 3.81 12.09 -5.43
N ALA A 140 3.39 11.53 -4.29
CA ALA A 140 2.07 10.92 -4.13
C ALA A 140 1.30 11.59 -3.00
N LEU A 141 0.13 12.15 -3.31
CA LEU A 141 -0.81 12.69 -2.33
C LEU A 141 -1.81 11.59 -1.97
N ASP A 142 -1.76 11.12 -0.73
CA ASP A 142 -2.63 10.06 -0.22
C ASP A 142 -3.68 10.62 0.74
N GLU A 143 -4.95 10.53 0.36
CA GLU A 143 -6.06 10.63 1.30
C GLU A 143 -6.54 9.23 1.66
N THR A 144 -6.36 8.82 2.92
CA THR A 144 -6.63 7.47 3.39
C THR A 144 -7.72 7.45 4.46
N GLU A 145 -8.69 6.55 4.31
CA GLU A 145 -9.70 6.22 5.33
C GLU A 145 -9.52 4.78 5.80
N PHE A 146 -9.48 4.58 7.12
CA PHE A 146 -9.45 3.27 7.76
C PHE A 146 -10.86 2.88 8.16
N ARG A 147 -11.23 1.62 7.95
CA ARG A 147 -12.54 1.09 8.28
C ARG A 147 -12.43 -0.26 8.96
N SER A 148 -13.28 -0.53 9.94
CA SER A 148 -13.34 -1.85 10.59
C SER A 148 -13.80 -2.93 9.62
N ALA A 149 -13.69 -4.20 10.02
CA ALA A 149 -14.27 -5.32 9.29
C ALA A 149 -15.79 -5.16 9.03
N ALA A 150 -16.50 -4.46 9.92
CA ALA A 150 -17.92 -4.12 9.75
C ALA A 150 -18.16 -2.84 8.92
N ASN A 151 -17.13 -2.36 8.21
CA ASN A 151 -17.18 -1.18 7.35
C ASN A 151 -17.47 0.15 8.08
N VAL A 152 -17.20 0.20 9.39
CA VAL A 152 -17.37 1.41 10.21
C VAL A 152 -16.09 2.26 10.13
N PRO A 153 -16.16 3.58 9.85
CA PRO A 153 -14.99 4.45 9.85
C PRO A 153 -14.24 4.43 11.18
N LEU A 154 -12.93 4.21 11.13
CA LEU A 154 -12.02 4.20 12.28
C LEU A 154 -11.15 5.46 12.36
N GLY A 155 -10.88 6.09 11.22
CA GLY A 155 -10.05 7.28 11.15
C GLY A 155 -9.64 7.63 9.73
N ARG A 156 -9.00 8.79 9.60
CA ARG A 156 -8.46 9.29 8.32
C ARG A 156 -7.03 9.79 8.50
N LEU A 157 -6.27 9.72 7.42
CA LEU A 157 -4.88 10.16 7.37
C LEU A 157 -4.58 10.76 6.00
N GLN A 158 -3.86 11.88 5.99
CA GLN A 158 -3.41 12.56 4.78
C GLN A 158 -1.88 12.62 4.75
N ARG A 159 -1.28 12.28 3.60
CA ARG A 159 0.18 12.17 3.46
C ARG A 159 0.70 12.60 2.09
N VAL A 160 1.98 12.99 2.06
CA VAL A 160 2.80 13.24 0.86
C VAL A 160 4.05 12.36 0.87
#